data_AF-A0AAV5FU28-F1
#
_entry.id   AF-A0AAV5FU28-F1
#
_cell.length_a   1.000
_cell.length_b   1.000
_cell.length_c   1.000
_cell.angle_alpha   90.00
_cell.angle_beta   90.00
_cell.angle_gamma   90.00
#
_symmetry.space_group_name_H-M   'P 1'
#
loop_
_entity.id
_entity.type
_entity.pdbx_description
1 polymer ?
#
loop_
_entity_poly.entity_id
_entity_poly.type
_entity_poly.pdbx_seq_one_letter_code
_entity_poly.pdbx_strand_id
1 'polypeptide(L)'
;MNKSESLDEHGVLTAAAGEAHKLGFGDPVAISAETGLGMAELYEILRPLFEEYLFKLPNNGLKNDDPASEAETEVNKGDESKVPLQLAIVGRPNVGKSTLLNTLLQEQRVLVGPEAGLTRDSIRAQFQFDNRTVYLHR
;
A
#
# COMPACT_ATOMS: atom_id res chain seq x y z
N MET A 1 -6.10 -12.00 -12.57
CA MET A 1 -7.50 -12.40 -12.44
C MET A 1 -7.67 -13.10 -11.10
N ASN A 2 -8.29 -12.44 -10.13
CA ASN A 2 -8.55 -13.05 -8.81
C ASN A 2 -9.77 -13.99 -8.88
N LYS A 3 -9.91 -14.89 -7.91
CA LYS A 3 -10.96 -15.93 -7.82
C LYS A 3 -10.86 -17.04 -8.88
N SER A 4 -9.63 -17.40 -9.26
CA SER A 4 -9.40 -18.40 -10.31
C SER A 4 -9.52 -19.85 -9.85
N GLU A 5 -9.70 -20.10 -8.54
CA GLU A 5 -9.82 -21.43 -7.94
C GLU A 5 -10.97 -22.29 -8.49
N SER A 6 -12.05 -21.66 -8.98
CA SER A 6 -13.21 -22.35 -9.55
C SER A 6 -13.12 -22.55 -11.07
N LEU A 7 -12.10 -21.97 -11.71
CA LEU A 7 -11.99 -21.92 -13.17
C LEU A 7 -11.19 -23.09 -13.77
N ASP A 8 -10.44 -23.82 -12.94
CA ASP A 8 -9.63 -24.98 -13.35
C ASP A 8 -10.46 -26.25 -13.61
N GLU A 9 -11.65 -26.39 -13.02
CA GLU A 9 -12.39 -27.66 -13.08
C GLU A 9 -13.00 -27.98 -14.46
N HIS A 10 -13.19 -26.99 -15.35
CA HIS A 10 -13.95 -27.17 -16.60
C HIS A 10 -13.42 -26.41 -17.84
N GLY A 11 -12.13 -26.03 -17.89
CA GLY A 11 -11.57 -25.30 -19.05
C GLY A 11 -12.07 -23.85 -19.20
N VAL A 12 -12.73 -23.34 -18.15
CA VAL A 12 -13.26 -21.97 -18.07
C VAL A 12 -12.12 -20.96 -17.97
N LEU A 13 -10.98 -21.38 -17.40
CA LEU A 13 -9.78 -20.54 -17.26
C LEU A 13 -9.26 -20.03 -18.61
N THR A 14 -9.23 -20.88 -19.65
CA THR A 14 -8.74 -20.49 -20.98
C THR A 14 -9.70 -19.52 -21.70
N ALA A 15 -11.01 -19.70 -21.53
CA ALA A 15 -12.01 -18.79 -22.08
C ALA A 15 -11.97 -17.42 -21.38
N ALA A 16 -11.91 -17.42 -20.05
CA ALA A 16 -11.79 -16.21 -19.25
C ALA A 16 -10.48 -15.46 -19.55
N ALA A 17 -9.37 -16.19 -19.73
CA ALA A 17 -8.09 -15.62 -20.13
C ALA A 17 -8.16 -14.98 -21.53
N GLY A 18 -8.83 -15.63 -22.48
CA GLY A 18 -9.04 -15.08 -23.83
C GLY A 18 -9.88 -13.80 -23.84
N GLU A 19 -10.88 -13.69 -22.97
CA GLU A 19 -11.66 -12.45 -22.81
C GLU A 19 -10.85 -11.33 -22.16
N ALA A 20 -10.07 -11.64 -21.11
CA ALA A 20 -9.21 -10.65 -20.47
C ALA A 20 -8.11 -10.15 -21.41
N HIS A 21 -7.55 -11.01 -22.26
CA HIS A 21 -6.54 -10.61 -23.25
C HIS A 21 -7.10 -9.58 -24.26
N LYS A 22 -8.40 -9.66 -24.61
CA LYS A 22 -9.06 -8.66 -25.48
C LYS A 22 -9.11 -7.25 -24.89
N LEU A 23 -8.91 -7.09 -23.58
CA LEU A 23 -8.85 -5.78 -22.93
C LEU A 23 -7.53 -5.05 -23.20
N GLY A 24 -6.53 -5.71 -23.78
CA GLY A 24 -5.27 -5.10 -24.20
C GLY A 24 -4.23 -4.93 -23.09
N PHE A 25 -4.42 -5.56 -21.93
CA PHE A 25 -3.47 -5.54 -20.81
C PHE A 25 -2.45 -6.69 -20.84
N GLY A 26 -2.43 -7.47 -21.92
CA GLY A 26 -1.59 -8.66 -22.06
C GLY A 26 -2.18 -9.91 -21.41
N ASP A 27 -1.34 -10.89 -21.13
CA ASP A 27 -1.75 -12.17 -20.58
C ASP A 27 -2.12 -12.04 -19.10
N PRO A 28 -3.33 -12.44 -18.69
CA PRO A 28 -3.78 -12.32 -17.32
C PRO A 28 -3.12 -13.37 -16.42
N VAL A 29 -2.58 -12.93 -15.28
CA VAL A 29 -2.10 -13.85 -14.23
C VAL A 29 -3.28 -14.39 -13.43
N ALA A 30 -3.52 -15.69 -13.45
CA ALA A 30 -4.58 -16.32 -12.67
C ALA A 30 -4.16 -16.43 -11.20
N ILE A 31 -4.93 -15.85 -10.28
CA ILE A 31 -4.65 -15.90 -8.83
C ILE A 31 -5.89 -16.28 -8.03
N SER A 32 -5.66 -16.85 -6.85
CA SER A 32 -6.68 -17.03 -5.80
C SER A 32 -6.17 -16.48 -4.48
N ALA A 33 -6.81 -15.43 -3.98
CA ALA A 33 -6.52 -14.91 -2.65
C ALA A 33 -6.95 -15.86 -1.52
N GLU A 34 -7.89 -16.78 -1.78
CA GLU A 34 -8.39 -17.73 -0.78
C GLU A 34 -7.47 -18.94 -0.62
N THR A 35 -6.99 -19.49 -1.74
CA THR A 35 -6.18 -20.73 -1.74
C THR A 35 -4.69 -20.48 -1.89
N GLY A 36 -4.29 -19.26 -2.25
CA GLY A 36 -2.89 -18.90 -2.55
C GLY A 36 -2.43 -19.30 -3.96
N LEU A 37 -3.33 -19.78 -4.83
CA LEU A 37 -3.04 -20.11 -6.22
C LEU A 37 -2.43 -18.90 -6.95
N GLY A 38 -1.42 -19.15 -7.79
CA GLY A 38 -0.83 -18.14 -8.68
C GLY A 38 0.06 -17.10 -8.01
N MET A 39 0.29 -17.18 -6.69
CA MET A 39 1.11 -16.19 -5.98
C MET A 39 2.60 -16.25 -6.36
N ALA A 40 3.14 -17.45 -6.64
CA ALA A 40 4.52 -17.62 -7.11
C ALA A 40 4.71 -17.00 -8.50
N GLU A 41 3.75 -17.23 -9.41
CA GLU A 41 3.76 -16.65 -10.75
C GLU A 41 3.63 -15.12 -10.70
N LEU A 42 2.71 -14.60 -9.88
CA LEU A 42 2.56 -13.17 -9.64
C LEU A 42 3.86 -12.55 -9.13
N TYR A 43 4.57 -13.22 -8.21
CA TYR A 43 5.86 -12.77 -7.71
C TYR A 43 6.92 -12.70 -8.81
N GLU A 44 7.06 -13.75 -9.64
CA GLU A 44 8.03 -13.78 -10.73
C GLU A 44 7.81 -12.65 -11.74
N ILE A 45 6.55 -12.32 -12.03
CA ILE A 45 6.17 -11.23 -12.95
C ILE A 45 6.46 -9.86 -12.34
N LEU A 46 6.21 -9.68 -11.03
CA LEU A 46 6.45 -8.41 -10.35
C LEU A 46 7.92 -8.20 -9.97
N ARG A 47 8.71 -9.26 -9.80
CA ARG A 47 10.13 -9.21 -9.40
C ARG A 47 10.95 -8.18 -10.18
N PRO A 48 10.99 -8.17 -11.53
CA PRO A 48 11.81 -7.20 -12.26
C PRO A 48 11.37 -5.74 -12.02
N LEU A 49 10.07 -5.50 -11.83
CA LEU A 49 9.55 -4.16 -11.52
C LEU A 49 9.96 -3.72 -10.11
N PHE A 50 9.97 -4.66 -9.16
CA PHE A 50 10.46 -4.39 -7.81
C PHE A 50 11.96 -4.13 -7.79
N GLU A 51 12.77 -4.88 -8.54
CA GLU A 51 14.21 -4.66 -8.63
C GLU A 51 14.53 -3.28 -9.19
N GLU A 52 13.83 -2.85 -10.26
CA GLU A 52 13.97 -1.51 -10.81
C GLU A 52 13.53 -0.42 -9.81
N TYR A 53 12.41 -0.63 -9.11
CA TYR A 53 11.93 0.31 -8.09
C TYR A 53 12.90 0.41 -6.91
N LEU A 54 13.43 -0.71 -6.43
CA LEU A 54 14.41 -0.78 -5.35
C LEU A 54 15.73 -0.11 -5.75
N PHE A 55 16.15 -0.24 -7.01
CA PHE A 55 17.34 0.44 -7.52
C PHE A 55 17.19 1.97 -7.57
N LYS A 56 15.96 2.47 -7.78
CA LYS A 56 15.65 3.91 -7.84
C LYS A 56 15.42 4.53 -6.46
N LEU A 57 15.18 3.73 -5.43
CA LEU A 57 15.11 4.26 -4.08
C LEU A 57 16.51 4.74 -3.67
N PRO A 58 16.66 5.98 -3.19
CA PRO A 58 17.92 6.39 -2.58
C PRO A 58 18.21 5.40 -1.43
N ASN A 59 19.40 4.80 -1.44
CA ASN A 59 19.89 3.83 -0.46
C ASN A 59 19.71 4.35 0.97
N ASN A 60 18.54 4.14 1.57
CA ASN A 60 18.26 4.52 2.93
C ASN A 60 17.54 3.36 3.61
N GLY A 61 18.34 2.43 4.16
CA GLY A 61 17.83 1.40 5.07
C GLY A 61 18.53 0.04 5.04
N LEU A 62 19.35 -0.27 4.03
CA LEU A 62 20.10 -1.53 3.98
C LEU A 62 21.56 -1.29 3.61
N LYS A 63 22.31 -0.61 4.47
CA LYS A 63 23.77 -0.70 4.51
C LYS A 63 24.14 -1.48 5.78
N ASN A 64 24.24 -2.81 5.65
CA ASN A 64 25.19 -3.55 6.46
C ASN A 64 26.54 -3.43 5.72
N ASP A 65 27.56 -3.02 6.47
CA ASP A 65 28.98 -3.04 6.11
C ASP A 65 29.46 -2.00 5.07
N ASP A 66 29.67 -0.75 5.51
CA ASP A 66 30.92 -0.01 5.19
C ASP A 66 31.02 1.31 6.00
N PRO A 67 32.11 1.55 6.78
CA PRO A 67 32.21 2.64 7.76
C PRO A 67 32.82 3.95 7.22
N ALA A 68 32.70 4.26 5.93
CA ALA A 68 33.29 5.48 5.36
C ALA A 68 32.48 6.06 4.20
N SER A 69 31.57 6.99 4.48
CA SER A 69 31.27 8.14 3.61
C SER A 69 30.19 9.01 4.25
N GLU A 70 30.66 9.99 5.01
CA GLU A 70 29.93 11.22 5.30
C GLU A 70 29.81 12.02 4.00
N ALA A 71 28.58 12.27 3.51
CA ALA A 71 28.17 13.52 2.86
C ALA A 71 26.73 13.40 2.27
N GLU A 72 25.78 13.93 3.04
CA GLU A 72 24.70 14.84 2.60
C GLU A 72 23.64 14.37 1.59
N THR A 73 22.47 14.00 2.11
CA THR A 73 21.18 14.45 1.55
C THR A 73 20.19 14.68 2.70
N GLU A 74 19.75 15.92 2.85
CA GLU A 74 18.81 16.34 3.88
C GLU A 74 17.43 15.73 3.67
N VAL A 75 17.13 14.69 4.43
CA VAL A 75 15.75 14.35 4.79
C VAL A 75 15.70 14.40 6.30
N ASN A 76 15.05 15.45 6.81
CA ASN A 76 14.71 15.72 8.22
C ASN A 76 15.36 14.73 9.21
N LYS A 77 16.46 15.16 9.84
CA LYS A 77 16.95 14.60 11.11
C LYS A 77 15.90 14.85 12.20
N GLY A 78 14.75 14.18 12.08
CA GLY A 78 13.90 13.87 13.20
C GLY A 78 14.69 12.97 14.10
N ASP A 79 14.93 13.43 15.32
CA ASP A 79 15.60 12.71 16.40
C ASP A 79 15.32 11.19 16.30
N GLU A 80 16.30 10.41 15.80
CA GLU A 80 16.16 8.97 15.57
C GLU A 80 15.85 8.20 16.86
N SER A 81 16.00 8.85 18.03
CA SER A 81 15.59 8.32 19.33
C SER A 81 14.07 8.35 19.56
N LYS A 82 13.29 9.10 18.77
CA LYS A 82 11.84 9.25 18.94
C LYS A 82 11.09 8.19 18.14
N VAL A 83 10.71 7.11 18.82
CA VAL A 83 9.79 6.08 18.30
C VAL A 83 8.55 6.72 17.63
N PRO A 84 8.14 6.29 16.43
CA PRO A 84 6.97 6.83 15.75
C PRO A 84 5.72 6.74 16.63
N LEU A 85 4.97 7.84 16.72
CA LEU A 85 3.77 7.91 17.55
C LEU A 85 2.60 7.26 16.81
N GLN A 86 1.82 6.42 17.48
CA GLN A 86 0.56 5.88 16.96
C GLN A 86 -0.60 6.69 17.56
N LEU A 87 -1.43 7.32 16.73
CA LEU A 87 -2.57 8.14 17.16
C LEU A 87 -3.85 7.64 16.49
N ALA A 88 -4.89 7.38 17.28
CA ALA A 88 -6.19 6.95 16.77
C ALA A 88 -7.26 8.04 16.94
N ILE A 89 -8.04 8.31 15.89
CA ILE A 89 -9.16 9.25 15.91
C ILE A 89 -10.47 8.46 16.05
N VAL A 90 -11.01 8.42 17.26
CA VAL A 90 -12.23 7.67 17.60
C VAL A 90 -13.42 8.58 17.93
N GLY A 91 -14.64 8.10 17.71
CA GLY A 91 -15.85 8.87 18.02
C GLY A 91 -17.10 8.37 17.27
N ARG A 92 -18.26 8.93 17.62
CA ARG A 92 -19.58 8.54 17.07
C ARG A 92 -19.62 8.63 15.52
N PRO A 93 -20.54 7.90 14.84
CA PRO A 93 -20.74 8.05 13.41
C PRO A 93 -20.97 9.51 13.00
N ASN A 94 -20.44 9.90 11.84
CA ASN A 94 -20.64 11.21 11.20
C ASN A 94 -20.21 12.47 11.98
N VAL A 95 -19.40 12.34 13.04
CA VAL A 95 -18.82 13.50 13.78
C VAL A 95 -17.68 14.21 13.05
N GLY A 96 -17.44 13.88 11.77
CA GLY A 96 -16.39 14.54 10.97
C GLY A 96 -14.98 13.97 11.12
N LYS A 97 -14.82 12.73 11.61
CA LYS A 97 -13.49 12.09 11.77
C LYS A 97 -12.71 12.00 10.45
N SER A 98 -13.37 11.58 9.35
CA SER A 98 -12.75 11.57 8.01
C SER A 98 -12.29 12.97 7.62
N THR A 99 -13.13 13.97 7.88
CA THR A 99 -12.86 15.36 7.56
C THR A 99 -11.64 15.87 8.31
N LEU A 100 -11.56 15.62 9.62
CA LEU A 100 -10.42 16.00 10.45
C LEU A 100 -9.13 15.36 9.94
N LEU A 101 -9.16 14.07 9.58
CA LEU A 101 -7.99 13.37 9.07
C LEU A 101 -7.53 13.95 7.73
N ASN A 102 -8.44 14.20 6.78
CA ASN A 102 -8.10 14.86 5.51
C ASN A 102 -7.53 16.27 5.75
N THR A 103 -8.09 17.03 6.69
CA THR A 103 -7.57 18.36 7.03
C THR A 103 -6.16 18.30 7.62
N LEU A 104 -5.89 17.32 8.51
CA LEU A 104 -4.57 17.10 9.08
C LEU A 104 -3.54 16.71 8.01
N LEU A 105 -3.93 15.88 7.04
CA LEU A 105 -3.06 15.45 5.94
C LEU A 105 -2.95 16.48 4.81
N GLN A 106 -3.83 17.49 4.78
CA GLN A 106 -3.98 18.45 3.68
C GLN A 106 -4.27 17.79 2.31
N GLU A 107 -4.83 16.58 2.33
CA GLU A 107 -5.20 15.81 1.13
C GLU A 107 -6.55 15.10 1.34
N GLN A 108 -7.25 14.79 0.24
CA GLN A 108 -8.48 14.01 0.27
C GLN A 108 -8.16 12.50 0.28
N ARG A 109 -7.54 12.03 1.36
CA ARG A 109 -7.08 10.64 1.50
C ARG A 109 -8.19 9.66 1.85
N VAL A 110 -9.19 10.12 2.61
CA VAL A 110 -10.32 9.31 3.10
C VAL A 110 -11.64 9.87 2.59
N LEU A 111 -12.54 8.98 2.17
CA LEU A 111 -13.86 9.34 1.68
C LEU A 111 -14.72 9.99 2.80
N VAL A 112 -15.38 11.09 2.47
CA VAL A 112 -16.24 11.87 3.37
C VAL A 112 -17.61 12.05 2.69
N GLY A 113 -18.68 11.87 3.45
CA GLY A 113 -20.06 12.04 2.97
C GLY A 113 -21.08 11.87 4.10
N PRO A 114 -22.36 12.16 3.84
CA PRO A 114 -23.43 12.13 4.84
C PRO A 114 -23.85 10.70 5.24
N GLU A 115 -23.51 9.70 4.43
CA GLU A 115 -23.89 8.30 4.65
C GLU A 115 -23.09 7.69 5.81
N ALA A 116 -23.79 7.11 6.79
CA ALA A 116 -23.13 6.40 7.87
C ALA A 116 -22.43 5.14 7.33
N GLY A 117 -21.21 4.86 7.80
CA GLY A 117 -20.46 3.67 7.41
C GLY A 117 -19.54 3.84 6.19
N LEU A 118 -19.33 5.07 5.70
CA LEU A 118 -18.38 5.39 4.61
C LEU A 118 -16.92 4.98 4.87
N THR A 119 -16.57 4.60 6.10
CA THR A 119 -15.25 4.09 6.44
C THR A 119 -15.43 2.85 7.31
N ARG A 120 -15.24 1.68 6.71
CA ARG A 120 -15.37 0.36 7.37
C ARG A 120 -14.04 -0.19 7.84
N ASP A 121 -12.98 0.05 7.08
CA ASP A 121 -11.62 -0.40 7.40
C ASP A 121 -10.80 0.75 7.96
N SER A 122 -9.87 0.42 8.87
CA SER A 122 -8.95 1.42 9.41
C SER A 122 -7.94 1.83 8.35
N ILE A 123 -7.72 3.14 8.23
CA ILE A 123 -6.77 3.69 7.28
C ILE A 123 -5.59 4.26 8.07
N ARG A 124 -4.41 3.70 7.82
CA ARG A 124 -3.15 4.22 8.35
C ARG A 124 -2.62 5.31 7.43
N ALA A 125 -2.40 6.50 7.98
CA ALA A 125 -1.75 7.61 7.29
C ALA A 125 -0.50 8.06 8.04
N GLN A 126 0.55 8.41 7.31
CA GLN A 126 1.78 8.97 7.88
C GLN A 126 1.68 10.50 7.86
N PHE A 127 1.97 11.13 8.99
CA PHE A 127 1.93 12.57 9.20
C PHE A 127 3.20 13.01 9.94
N GLN A 128 3.79 14.13 9.55
CA GLN A 128 4.98 14.67 10.22
C GLN A 128 4.56 15.84 11.12
N PHE A 129 4.85 15.74 12.41
CA PHE A 129 4.52 16.78 13.39
C PHE A 129 5.72 17.04 14.29
N ASP A 130 6.15 18.29 14.38
CA ASP A 130 7.28 18.71 15.23
C ASP A 130 8.52 17.80 15.08
N ASN A 131 8.89 17.56 13.82
CA ASN A 131 10.01 16.70 13.43
C ASN A 131 9.92 15.25 13.96
N ARG A 132 8.70 14.76 14.23
CA ARG A 132 8.39 13.38 14.62
C ARG A 132 7.40 12.75 13.66
N THR A 133 7.64 11.48 13.34
CA THR A 133 6.68 10.67 12.56
C THR A 133 5.50 10.26 13.44
N VAL A 134 4.29 10.57 12.98
CA VAL A 134 3.02 10.18 13.59
C VAL A 134 2.24 9.33 12.59
N TYR A 135 1.79 8.16 13.02
CA TYR A 135 0.85 7.34 12.27
C TYR A 135 -0.56 7.59 12.79
N LEU A 136 -1.38 8.19 11.93
CA LEU A 136 -2.80 8.42 12.17
C LEU A 136 -3.57 7.16 11.79
N HIS A 137 -4.43 6.72 12.69
CA HIS A 137 -5.41 5.66 12.49
C HIS A 137 -6.80 6.23 12.69
N ARG A 138 -7.75 5.72 11.93
CA ARG A 138 -9.17 6.00 12.11
C ARG A 138 -9.94 4.69 12.07
#